data_AF-A0A950QUG7-F1
#
_entry.id   AF-A0A950QUG7-F1
#
_cell.length_a   1.000
_cell.length_b   1.000
_cell.length_c   1.000
_cell.angle_alpha   90.00
_cell.angle_beta   90.00
_cell.angle_gamma   90.00
#
_symmetry.space_group_name_H-M   'P 1'
#
loop_
_entity.id
_entity.type
_entity.pdbx_description
1 polymer ?
#
loop_
_entity_poly.entity_id
_entity_poly.type
_entity_poly.pdbx_seq_one_letter_code
_entity_poly.pdbx_strand_id
1 'polypeptide(L)'
;MELLRKPLLLGCCLAVAGCAQGNLSGPGALSPGGLSALPSAPRAGMPTSRMKRLSGSNGPQIYVFQGQPDAGTPQVGLVNIGNTLYGTTAAAGANNLGAVYSVTTGGVETVMHSFAGGADGETPYGALTNVNGTLYGTTYQAPPEHGTIFAITPSGSYKVVYTFGTTSGDCIEPNSTMIYLPGKKALYGYAYRGGANGEGCIFKLNLAHKTPKESVVYSFTGSASSSTEASAPVFYNGALYLTTPGGGANGLGAVVKVTFTGQESLVYSFNSEPDGAHPQAGLTVVGSALYGTTSEGGQGACAGSAGCGVIFKLTAAGKEKVLYRFVDDVKVIDGANPQSPLIAVGNTLYGVTANCTGSGCGAGVVFALNTSGKGGDSIVFDFLDTASDPPGYPLFPFGALLNLNGMLYGTTEDSVHIGAGTVYAVPQ
;
A
#
# COMPACT_ATOMS: atom_id res chain seq x y z
N MET A 1 11.00 -51.16 12.47
CA MET A 1 11.45 -51.52 11.12
C MET A 1 10.55 -50.75 10.16
N GLU A 2 11.14 -49.75 9.48
CA GLU A 2 10.68 -48.92 8.33
C GLU A 2 9.31 -48.20 8.42
N LEU A 3 9.24 -46.86 8.48
CA LEU A 3 9.52 -45.83 7.44
C LEU A 3 8.58 -45.88 6.23
N LEU A 4 7.67 -44.91 6.14
CA LEU A 4 7.26 -44.29 4.88
C LEU A 4 6.88 -42.83 5.14
N ARG A 5 7.82 -41.94 4.78
CA ARG A 5 7.67 -40.49 4.69
C ARG A 5 6.68 -40.16 3.57
N LYS A 6 5.76 -39.22 3.80
CA LYS A 6 5.10 -38.43 2.73
C LYS A 6 5.49 -36.95 2.93
N PRO A 7 5.87 -36.23 1.87
CA PRO A 7 6.29 -34.83 1.99
C PRO A 7 5.07 -33.91 2.11
N LEU A 8 5.14 -32.92 2.99
CA LEU A 8 4.25 -31.77 2.98
C LEU A 8 4.53 -30.97 1.69
N LEU A 9 3.49 -30.75 0.88
CA LEU A 9 3.54 -29.78 -0.19
C LEU A 9 3.46 -28.37 0.41
N LEU A 10 4.45 -27.57 0.03
CA LEU A 10 4.59 -26.14 0.24
C LEU A 10 3.43 -25.42 -0.46
N GLY A 11 2.57 -24.74 0.30
CA GLY A 11 1.53 -23.87 -0.24
C GLY A 11 2.12 -22.55 -0.68
N CYS A 12 2.40 -22.42 -1.98
CA CYS A 12 2.54 -21.14 -2.66
C CYS A 12 1.22 -20.37 -2.55
N CYS A 13 1.19 -19.27 -1.82
CA CYS A 13 0.15 -18.24 -1.97
C CYS A 13 0.75 -17.05 -2.70
N LEU A 14 0.70 -17.07 -4.03
CA LEU A 14 0.70 -15.88 -4.86
C LEU A 14 0.05 -16.23 -6.21
N ALA A 15 -1.15 -15.70 -6.44
CA ALA A 15 -1.71 -15.39 -7.77
C ALA A 15 -3.09 -14.75 -7.57
N VAL A 16 -3.13 -13.42 -7.44
CA VAL A 16 -4.35 -12.67 -7.76
C VAL A 16 -4.31 -12.43 -9.27
N ALA A 17 -4.89 -13.35 -10.03
CA ALA A 17 -5.28 -13.16 -11.42
C ALA A 17 -6.36 -14.20 -11.74
N GLY A 18 -7.58 -13.74 -12.05
CA GLY A 18 -8.66 -14.67 -12.36
C GLY A 18 -10.00 -14.00 -12.59
N CYS A 19 -10.10 -13.30 -13.72
CA CYS A 19 -11.35 -12.83 -14.33
C CYS A 19 -12.46 -13.89 -14.25
N ALA A 20 -13.65 -13.47 -13.82
CA ALA A 20 -14.86 -14.29 -13.93
C ALA A 20 -15.18 -14.56 -15.41
N GLN A 21 -14.88 -15.77 -15.88
CA GLN A 21 -15.44 -16.31 -17.11
C GLN A 21 -16.90 -16.72 -16.85
N GLY A 22 -17.84 -15.82 -17.18
CA GLY A 22 -19.25 -16.14 -17.32
C GLY A 22 -19.54 -16.66 -18.73
N ASN A 23 -19.65 -17.98 -18.88
CA ASN A 23 -20.23 -18.62 -20.07
C ASN A 23 -21.71 -18.25 -20.20
N LEU A 24 -22.10 -17.57 -21.29
CA LEU A 24 -23.46 -17.61 -21.82
C LEU A 24 -23.41 -17.84 -23.33
N SER A 25 -23.72 -19.09 -23.72
CA SER A 25 -24.01 -19.51 -25.08
C SER A 25 -25.48 -19.23 -25.43
N GLY A 26 -25.74 -18.58 -26.56
CA GLY A 26 -27.06 -18.56 -27.21
C GLY A 26 -27.29 -17.37 -28.15
N PRO A 27 -27.58 -17.56 -29.46
CA PRO A 27 -27.64 -16.50 -30.44
C PRO A 27 -29.05 -15.89 -30.56
N GLY A 28 -29.12 -14.57 -30.81
CA GLY A 28 -30.38 -13.88 -31.09
C GLY A 28 -30.14 -12.43 -31.50
N ALA A 29 -30.04 -12.19 -32.81
CA ALA A 29 -29.93 -10.87 -33.41
C ALA A 29 -31.21 -10.04 -33.23
N LEU A 30 -31.10 -8.71 -33.04
CA LEU A 30 -32.04 -7.69 -33.53
C LEU A 30 -31.41 -6.25 -33.52
N SER A 31 -31.12 -5.75 -34.73
CA SER A 31 -31.19 -4.37 -35.28
C SER A 31 -30.51 -3.14 -34.60
N PRO A 32 -29.88 -2.21 -35.38
CA PRO A 32 -29.25 -1.00 -34.88
C PRO A 32 -30.23 0.20 -34.89
N GLY A 33 -30.40 0.87 -33.75
CA GLY A 33 -31.15 2.12 -33.61
C GLY A 33 -30.26 3.17 -32.96
N GLY A 34 -30.05 4.29 -33.65
CA GLY A 34 -29.03 5.28 -33.36
C GLY A 34 -29.15 5.97 -32.00
N LEU A 35 -27.98 6.15 -31.37
CA LEU A 35 -27.75 7.21 -30.40
C LEU A 35 -26.85 8.25 -31.06
N SER A 36 -27.41 9.45 -31.17
CA SER A 36 -26.80 10.67 -31.67
C SER A 36 -25.45 10.92 -31.01
N ALA A 37 -24.39 10.99 -31.81
CA ALA A 37 -23.10 11.49 -31.40
C ALA A 37 -23.25 12.95 -30.94
N LEU A 38 -22.99 13.20 -29.66
CA LEU A 38 -22.65 14.54 -29.20
C LEU A 38 -21.27 14.90 -29.77
N PRO A 39 -21.05 16.15 -30.22
CA PRO A 39 -19.81 16.52 -30.89
C PRO A 39 -18.65 16.44 -29.90
N SER A 40 -17.73 15.51 -30.16
CA SER A 40 -16.42 15.45 -29.52
C SER A 40 -15.60 16.66 -29.99
N ALA A 41 -15.60 17.72 -29.19
CA ALA A 41 -14.63 18.79 -29.36
C ALA A 41 -13.23 18.24 -29.03
N PRO A 42 -12.23 18.37 -29.93
CA PRO A 42 -10.87 17.94 -29.64
C PRO A 42 -10.31 18.84 -28.53
N ARG A 43 -10.20 18.31 -27.31
CA ARG A 43 -9.53 19.04 -26.23
C ARG A 43 -8.03 19.01 -26.51
N ALA A 44 -7.48 20.19 -26.76
CA ALA A 44 -6.06 20.43 -27.00
C ALA A 44 -5.19 19.59 -26.05
N GLY A 45 -4.23 18.86 -26.62
CA GLY A 45 -3.31 17.99 -25.90
C GLY A 45 -2.64 18.74 -24.75
N MET A 46 -2.83 18.23 -23.53
CA MET A 46 -2.00 18.64 -22.40
C MET A 46 -0.56 18.18 -22.69
N PRO A 47 0.45 19.05 -22.50
CA PRO A 47 1.84 18.63 -22.62
C PRO A 47 2.15 17.61 -21.52
N THR A 48 2.48 16.38 -21.90
CA THR A 48 2.99 15.35 -20.99
C THR A 48 4.42 15.70 -20.61
N SER A 49 4.64 16.10 -19.35
CA SER A 49 5.99 16.17 -18.80
C SER A 49 6.52 14.75 -18.62
N ARG A 50 7.85 14.58 -18.68
CA ARG A 50 8.54 13.28 -18.73
C ARG A 50 9.51 13.19 -17.57
N MET A 51 9.54 12.05 -16.88
CA MET A 51 10.55 11.79 -15.86
C MET A 51 11.96 11.59 -16.45
N LYS A 52 12.94 12.33 -15.93
CA LYS A 52 14.36 12.20 -16.30
C LYS A 52 15.08 11.17 -15.40
N ARG A 53 15.80 10.21 -15.99
CA ARG A 53 16.68 9.24 -15.29
C ARG A 53 17.93 9.91 -14.71
N LEU A 54 18.24 9.60 -13.44
CA LEU A 54 19.54 9.86 -12.81
C LEU A 54 20.38 8.58 -12.87
N SER A 55 21.60 8.62 -13.42
CA SER A 55 22.46 7.44 -13.57
C SER A 55 23.44 7.28 -12.41
N GLY A 56 23.55 6.06 -11.85
CA GLY A 56 24.76 5.57 -11.16
C GLY A 56 24.59 4.80 -9.84
N SER A 57 25.30 3.67 -9.78
CA SER A 57 25.85 2.94 -8.61
C SER A 57 25.20 1.61 -8.19
N ASN A 58 26.05 0.57 -8.13
CA ASN A 58 25.85 -0.67 -7.38
C ASN A 58 25.62 -0.34 -5.89
N GLY A 59 24.67 -0.93 -5.17
CA GLY A 59 23.22 -0.72 -5.29
C GLY A 59 22.72 -0.16 -3.93
N PRO A 60 21.49 0.38 -3.82
CA PRO A 60 21.02 1.17 -2.67
C PRO A 60 20.73 0.35 -1.39
N GLN A 61 21.11 -0.93 -1.34
CA GLN A 61 20.76 -1.82 -0.23
C GLN A 61 21.47 -1.47 1.07
N ILE A 62 20.71 -1.40 2.17
CA ILE A 62 21.20 -1.28 3.54
C ILE A 62 21.27 -2.65 4.20
N TYR A 63 20.25 -3.48 3.97
CA TYR A 63 20.16 -4.82 4.51
C TYR A 63 19.41 -5.75 3.56
N VAL A 64 19.86 -7.00 3.47
CA VAL A 64 19.23 -8.07 2.67
C VAL A 64 18.77 -9.15 3.64
N PHE A 65 17.46 -9.34 3.72
CA PHE A 65 16.86 -10.35 4.58
C PHE A 65 17.19 -11.75 4.07
N GLN A 66 17.67 -12.66 4.91
CA GLN A 66 18.04 -14.02 4.49
C GLN A 66 16.92 -15.05 4.67
N GLY A 67 15.75 -14.63 5.17
CA GLY A 67 14.71 -15.54 5.65
C GLY A 67 15.11 -16.18 6.99
N GLN A 68 14.50 -17.31 7.38
CA GLN A 68 14.73 -17.96 8.68
C GLN A 68 16.22 -18.03 9.07
N PRO A 69 16.64 -17.55 10.27
CA PRO A 69 15.84 -17.04 11.39
C PRO A 69 15.50 -15.53 11.34
N ASP A 70 15.91 -14.82 10.29
CA ASP A 70 15.62 -13.40 10.09
C ASP A 70 14.15 -13.15 9.72
N ALA A 71 13.76 -11.88 9.71
CA ALA A 71 12.57 -11.39 9.01
C ALA A 71 12.74 -11.55 7.47
N GLY A 72 11.66 -11.42 6.68
CA GLY A 72 11.71 -11.53 5.21
C GLY A 72 10.40 -11.14 4.52
N THR A 73 10.48 -10.62 3.29
CA THR A 73 9.42 -9.96 2.50
C THR A 73 8.83 -8.72 3.19
N PRO A 74 9.63 -7.65 3.39
CA PRO A 74 9.15 -6.39 3.95
C PRO A 74 8.24 -5.64 2.94
N GLN A 75 6.94 -5.88 3.03
CA GLN A 75 5.92 -5.28 2.15
C GLN A 75 5.26 -4.04 2.76
N VAL A 76 5.91 -3.33 3.66
CA VAL A 76 5.31 -2.15 4.30
C VAL A 76 6.32 -1.03 4.49
N GLY A 77 5.81 0.20 4.62
CA GLY A 77 6.65 1.36 4.88
C GLY A 77 7.38 1.28 6.22
N LEU A 78 8.52 1.97 6.30
CA LEU A 78 9.35 2.05 7.49
C LEU A 78 8.93 3.21 8.39
N VAL A 79 9.21 3.08 9.69
CA VAL A 79 9.17 4.20 10.65
C VAL A 79 10.53 4.36 11.29
N ASN A 80 10.97 5.60 11.53
CA ASN A 80 12.23 5.85 12.24
C ASN A 80 12.03 6.34 13.67
N ILE A 81 12.96 5.94 14.53
CA ILE A 81 13.20 6.57 15.84
C ILE A 81 14.72 6.81 15.93
N GLY A 82 15.12 8.08 15.85
CA GLY A 82 16.53 8.44 15.69
C GLY A 82 17.10 7.92 14.36
N ASN A 83 18.23 7.21 14.41
CA ASN A 83 18.92 6.62 13.25
C ASN A 83 18.60 5.13 13.06
N THR A 84 17.49 4.67 13.64
CA THR A 84 17.05 3.27 13.52
C THR A 84 15.70 3.24 12.81
N LEU A 85 15.64 2.41 11.79
CA LEU A 85 14.46 2.11 11.00
C LEU A 85 13.79 0.89 11.59
N TYR A 86 12.47 0.90 11.64
CA TYR A 86 11.66 -0.19 12.16
C TYR A 86 10.61 -0.54 11.13
N GLY A 87 10.32 -1.83 11.01
CA GLY A 87 9.34 -2.34 10.07
C GLY A 87 8.79 -3.69 10.51
N THR A 88 7.86 -4.20 9.73
CA THR A 88 7.33 -5.55 9.89
C THR A 88 7.56 -6.34 8.61
N THR A 89 7.56 -7.66 8.76
CA THR A 89 7.52 -8.58 7.63
C THR A 89 6.33 -9.51 7.74
N ALA A 90 5.64 -9.71 6.61
CA ALA A 90 4.48 -10.60 6.55
C ALA A 90 4.89 -12.09 6.63
N ALA A 91 6.09 -12.42 6.15
CA ALA A 91 6.66 -13.76 6.21
C ALA A 91 7.98 -13.78 7.00
N ALA A 92 8.57 -14.97 7.05
CA ALA A 92 9.72 -15.33 7.88
C ALA A 92 9.46 -15.18 9.40
N GLY A 93 10.51 -15.17 10.23
CA GLY A 93 10.38 -15.34 11.69
C GLY A 93 9.89 -16.76 12.09
N ALA A 94 9.90 -17.11 13.37
CA ALA A 94 9.37 -18.37 13.90
C ALA A 94 8.07 -18.80 13.19
N ASN A 95 8.11 -19.95 12.53
CA ASN A 95 7.00 -20.55 11.78
C ASN A 95 6.53 -19.82 10.50
N ASN A 96 7.30 -18.87 9.97
CA ASN A 96 6.94 -18.05 8.80
C ASN A 96 5.69 -17.18 9.00
N LEU A 97 5.45 -16.73 10.23
CA LEU A 97 4.28 -15.93 10.61
C LEU A 97 4.56 -14.43 10.72
N GLY A 98 5.75 -14.00 10.28
CA GLY A 98 6.18 -12.62 10.27
C GLY A 98 6.98 -12.21 11.51
N ALA A 99 7.55 -11.01 11.44
CA ALA A 99 8.35 -10.44 12.51
C ALA A 99 8.23 -8.92 12.57
N VAL A 100 8.59 -8.36 13.73
CA VAL A 100 8.98 -6.96 13.88
C VAL A 100 10.49 -6.90 13.89
N TYR A 101 11.08 -6.05 13.05
CA TYR A 101 12.51 -5.88 12.96
C TYR A 101 12.93 -4.42 13.12
N SER A 102 14.22 -4.23 13.39
CA SER A 102 14.88 -2.93 13.27
C SER A 102 16.12 -3.04 12.40
N VAL A 103 16.45 -1.99 11.67
CA VAL A 103 17.69 -1.87 10.89
C VAL A 103 18.27 -0.49 11.14
N THR A 104 19.53 -0.42 11.57
CA THR A 104 20.26 0.85 11.62
C THR A 104 20.59 1.32 10.21
N THR A 105 20.75 2.63 9.98
CA THR A 105 21.18 3.13 8.67
C THR A 105 22.58 2.64 8.24
N GLY A 106 23.32 1.98 9.13
CA GLY A 106 24.58 1.29 8.84
C GLY A 106 24.44 -0.21 8.55
N GLY A 107 23.21 -0.75 8.43
CA GLY A 107 22.97 -2.14 8.02
C GLY A 107 22.98 -3.18 9.15
N VAL A 108 22.93 -2.74 10.42
CA VAL A 108 22.77 -3.68 11.55
C VAL A 108 21.29 -3.96 11.78
N GLU A 109 20.88 -5.20 11.53
CA GLU A 109 19.53 -5.70 11.76
C GLU A 109 19.35 -6.26 13.18
N THR A 110 18.12 -6.22 13.69
CA THR A 110 17.69 -7.00 14.84
C THR A 110 16.23 -7.39 14.70
N VAL A 111 15.95 -8.70 14.72
CA VAL A 111 14.61 -9.25 14.96
C VAL A 111 14.18 -8.92 16.38
N MET A 112 13.23 -8.00 16.53
CA MET A 112 12.77 -7.52 17.83
C MET A 112 11.66 -8.41 18.42
N HIS A 113 10.83 -8.97 17.55
CA HIS A 113 9.77 -9.88 17.92
C HIS A 113 9.46 -10.80 16.74
N SER A 114 9.28 -12.07 17.03
CA SER A 114 8.83 -13.05 16.05
C SER A 114 7.48 -13.58 16.48
N PHE A 115 6.51 -13.48 15.58
CA PHE A 115 5.14 -13.91 15.84
C PHE A 115 5.06 -15.45 15.86
N ALA A 116 4.27 -16.01 16.77
CA ALA A 116 4.06 -17.45 16.90
C ALA A 116 2.67 -17.90 16.40
N GLY A 117 1.77 -16.96 16.12
CA GLY A 117 0.39 -17.22 15.79
C GLY A 117 -0.48 -17.41 17.04
N GLY A 118 -1.78 -17.58 16.84
CA GLY A 118 -2.73 -17.67 17.96
C GLY A 118 -2.80 -16.35 18.73
N ALA A 119 -2.28 -16.31 19.96
CA ALA A 119 -2.49 -15.21 20.90
C ALA A 119 -1.66 -13.95 20.61
N ASP A 120 -0.50 -14.06 19.95
CA ASP A 120 0.37 -12.93 19.61
C ASP A 120 0.16 -12.40 18.17
N GLY A 121 -0.66 -13.10 17.38
CA GLY A 121 -0.99 -12.74 16.00
C GLY A 121 -0.04 -13.33 14.96
N GLU A 122 -0.33 -13.08 13.68
CA GLU A 122 0.57 -13.41 12.55
C GLU A 122 0.45 -12.35 11.44
N THR A 123 1.31 -12.43 10.43
CA THR A 123 1.22 -11.69 9.17
C THR A 123 0.94 -10.18 9.32
N PRO A 124 1.87 -9.40 9.89
CA PRO A 124 1.69 -7.96 10.11
C PRO A 124 1.76 -7.13 8.80
N TYR A 125 0.63 -7.00 8.10
CA TYR A 125 0.50 -6.25 6.83
C TYR A 125 0.49 -4.72 6.94
N GLY A 126 0.35 -4.16 8.15
CA GLY A 126 0.38 -2.71 8.37
C GLY A 126 1.77 -2.22 8.78
N ALA A 127 2.18 -1.04 8.29
CA ALA A 127 3.38 -0.39 8.79
C ALA A 127 3.21 0.01 10.28
N LEU A 128 4.34 0.13 10.98
CA LEU A 128 4.35 0.56 12.38
C LEU A 128 4.04 2.05 12.52
N THR A 129 3.26 2.40 13.53
CA THR A 129 2.96 3.77 13.92
C THR A 129 3.70 4.14 15.19
N ASN A 130 4.59 5.13 15.11
CA ASN A 130 5.28 5.64 16.30
C ASN A 130 4.37 6.59 17.10
N VAL A 131 4.12 6.24 18.35
CA VAL A 131 3.42 7.06 19.33
C VAL A 131 4.36 7.33 20.51
N ASN A 132 5.04 8.48 20.47
CA ASN A 132 5.95 8.95 21.52
C ASN A 132 7.03 7.92 21.92
N GLY A 133 7.62 7.24 20.94
CA GLY A 133 8.67 6.24 21.17
C GLY A 133 8.17 4.83 21.46
N THR A 134 6.86 4.59 21.43
CA THR A 134 6.28 3.25 21.39
C THR A 134 5.74 2.98 19.99
N LEU A 135 6.12 1.86 19.39
CA LEU A 135 5.66 1.45 18.08
C LEU A 135 4.40 0.61 18.23
N TYR A 136 3.37 0.92 17.45
CA TYR A 136 2.12 0.18 17.40
C TYR A 136 1.96 -0.43 16.01
N GLY A 137 1.43 -1.64 15.93
CA GLY A 137 1.14 -2.32 14.67
C GLY A 137 -0.05 -3.26 14.81
N THR A 138 -0.45 -3.85 13.69
CA THR A 138 -1.52 -4.85 13.62
C THR A 138 -1.01 -6.16 13.06
N THR A 139 -1.63 -7.26 13.46
CA THR A 139 -1.42 -8.59 12.88
C THR A 139 -2.70 -9.05 12.19
N TYR A 140 -2.57 -9.62 10.99
CA TYR A 140 -3.67 -10.23 10.26
C TYR A 140 -3.80 -11.71 10.64
N GLN A 141 -5.01 -12.17 11.00
CA GLN A 141 -5.32 -13.60 11.13
C GLN A 141 -6.71 -13.87 10.59
N ALA A 142 -6.84 -14.92 9.79
CA ALA A 142 -8.13 -15.43 9.34
C ALA A 142 -8.79 -16.29 10.44
N PRO A 143 -10.14 -16.44 10.42
CA PRO A 143 -10.87 -17.27 11.38
C PRO A 143 -10.30 -18.69 11.53
N PRO A 144 -10.27 -19.26 12.75
CA PRO A 144 -10.98 -18.83 13.95
C PRO A 144 -10.32 -17.69 14.75
N GLU A 145 -9.08 -17.32 14.43
CA GLU A 145 -8.42 -16.11 14.93
C GLU A 145 -8.84 -14.87 14.13
N HIS A 146 -8.49 -13.67 14.61
CA HIS A 146 -9.04 -12.42 14.06
C HIS A 146 -8.04 -11.26 14.00
N GLY A 147 -6.80 -11.49 14.43
CA GLY A 147 -5.73 -10.50 14.46
C GLY A 147 -5.66 -9.72 15.77
N THR A 148 -4.60 -8.93 15.90
CA THR A 148 -4.32 -8.15 17.11
C THR A 148 -3.88 -6.72 16.79
N ILE A 149 -3.95 -5.86 17.80
CA ILE A 149 -3.11 -4.66 17.87
C ILE A 149 -2.01 -4.95 18.90
N PHE A 150 -0.75 -4.75 18.53
CA PHE A 150 0.38 -4.89 19.43
C PHE A 150 1.10 -3.56 19.66
N ALA A 151 1.92 -3.52 20.70
CA ALA A 151 2.85 -2.44 20.99
C ALA A 151 4.24 -3.00 21.31
N ILE A 152 5.28 -2.33 20.82
CA ILE A 152 6.67 -2.69 21.08
C ILE A 152 7.52 -1.43 21.28
N THR A 153 8.42 -1.45 22.26
CA THR A 153 9.39 -0.37 22.45
C THR A 153 10.66 -0.63 21.64
N PRO A 154 11.47 0.40 21.32
CA PRO A 154 12.81 0.23 20.74
C PRO A 154 13.73 -0.73 21.52
N SER A 155 13.48 -0.93 22.82
CA SER A 155 14.20 -1.88 23.65
C SER A 155 13.67 -3.33 23.58
N GLY A 156 12.70 -3.62 22.71
CA GLY A 156 12.12 -4.95 22.52
C GLY A 156 10.99 -5.33 23.49
N SER A 157 10.43 -4.38 24.27
CA SER A 157 9.31 -4.70 25.18
C SER A 157 8.01 -4.82 24.39
N TYR A 158 7.69 -6.05 23.95
CA TYR A 158 6.47 -6.38 23.20
C TYR A 158 5.28 -6.68 24.11
N LYS A 159 4.07 -6.30 23.67
CA LYS A 159 2.79 -6.78 24.23
C LYS A 159 1.67 -6.70 23.21
N VAL A 160 0.72 -7.63 23.30
CA VAL A 160 -0.60 -7.48 22.69
C VAL A 160 -1.41 -6.46 23.48
N VAL A 161 -2.02 -5.51 22.78
CA VAL A 161 -2.83 -4.43 23.33
C VAL A 161 -4.32 -4.70 23.16
N TYR A 162 -4.69 -5.35 22.07
CA TYR A 162 -6.08 -5.72 21.77
C TYR A 162 -6.12 -6.97 20.88
N THR A 163 -7.12 -7.83 21.09
CA THR A 163 -7.39 -9.01 20.25
C THR A 163 -8.78 -8.83 19.65
N PHE A 164 -8.83 -8.86 18.32
CA PHE A 164 -10.05 -8.66 17.55
C PHE A 164 -10.98 -9.88 17.62
N GLY A 165 -12.26 -9.67 17.26
CA GLY A 165 -13.29 -10.71 17.15
C GLY A 165 -13.67 -11.38 18.48
N THR A 166 -13.26 -10.79 19.61
CA THR A 166 -13.63 -11.30 20.95
C THR A 166 -15.05 -10.90 21.37
N THR A 167 -15.68 -9.99 20.62
CA THR A 167 -17.04 -9.52 20.85
C THR A 167 -17.85 -9.44 19.55
N SER A 168 -19.18 -9.54 19.65
CA SER A 168 -20.07 -9.46 18.49
C SER A 168 -20.03 -8.07 17.87
N GLY A 169 -19.88 -8.00 16.54
CA GLY A 169 -19.79 -6.75 15.78
C GLY A 169 -18.41 -6.07 15.83
N ASP A 170 -17.40 -6.73 16.42
CA ASP A 170 -16.02 -6.26 16.38
C ASP A 170 -15.46 -6.31 14.95
N CYS A 171 -14.51 -5.43 14.69
CA CYS A 171 -13.60 -5.53 13.57
C CYS A 171 -12.82 -6.85 13.63
N ILE A 172 -12.45 -7.41 12.47
CA ILE A 172 -11.54 -8.57 12.38
C ILE A 172 -10.64 -8.42 11.15
N GLU A 173 -9.52 -9.13 11.14
CA GLU A 173 -8.56 -9.12 10.02
C GLU A 173 -7.97 -7.71 9.74
N PRO A 174 -7.35 -7.04 10.74
CA PRO A 174 -6.73 -5.74 10.54
C PRO A 174 -5.52 -5.84 9.59
N ASN A 175 -5.55 -5.08 8.49
CA ASN A 175 -4.54 -5.16 7.42
C ASN A 175 -3.97 -3.80 6.99
N SER A 176 -4.09 -2.77 7.82
CA SER A 176 -3.68 -1.41 7.47
C SER A 176 -2.78 -0.75 8.51
N THR A 177 -1.95 0.18 8.04
CA THR A 177 -1.23 1.12 8.91
C THR A 177 -2.22 1.98 9.69
N MET A 178 -1.96 2.21 10.98
CA MET A 178 -2.78 3.09 11.80
C MET A 178 -2.31 4.55 11.76
N ILE A 179 -3.23 5.50 11.79
CA ILE A 179 -2.93 6.91 12.01
C ILE A 179 -3.11 7.30 13.48
N TYR A 180 -2.08 7.89 14.08
CA TYR A 180 -2.17 8.47 15.42
C TYR A 180 -2.64 9.92 15.36
N LEU A 181 -3.68 10.27 16.13
CA LEU A 181 -4.16 11.63 16.30
C LEU A 181 -3.88 12.13 17.72
N PRO A 182 -2.80 12.93 17.94
CA PRO A 182 -2.40 13.38 19.28
C PRO A 182 -3.50 14.11 20.05
N GLY A 183 -4.24 14.99 19.37
CA GLY A 183 -5.36 15.74 19.97
C GLY A 183 -6.53 14.86 20.42
N LYS A 184 -6.63 13.63 19.89
CA LYS A 184 -7.62 12.62 20.31
C LYS A 184 -7.02 11.53 21.20
N LYS A 185 -5.69 11.48 21.33
CA LYS A 185 -4.93 10.42 21.99
C LYS A 185 -5.40 9.03 21.53
N ALA A 186 -5.57 8.86 20.22
CA ALA A 186 -6.12 7.64 19.66
C ALA A 186 -5.46 7.28 18.32
N LEU A 187 -5.35 5.98 18.08
CA LEU A 187 -5.01 5.39 16.79
C LEU A 187 -6.29 5.03 16.04
N TYR A 188 -6.27 5.18 14.72
CA TYR A 188 -7.36 4.79 13.82
C TYR A 188 -6.80 3.92 12.72
N GLY A 189 -7.46 2.81 12.44
CA GLY A 189 -7.05 1.88 11.39
C GLY A 189 -8.27 1.27 10.73
N TYR A 190 -8.01 0.50 9.69
CA TYR A 190 -8.99 -0.26 8.94
C TYR A 190 -8.75 -1.76 9.13
N ALA A 191 -9.85 -2.52 9.22
CA ALA A 191 -9.83 -3.97 9.23
C ALA A 191 -10.70 -4.52 8.11
N TYR A 192 -10.18 -5.56 7.45
CA TYR A 192 -10.71 -6.07 6.19
C TYR A 192 -12.12 -6.66 6.33
N ARG A 193 -12.43 -7.23 7.50
CA ARG A 193 -13.71 -7.88 7.76
C ARG A 193 -14.26 -7.50 9.13
N GLY A 194 -15.42 -8.05 9.45
CA GLY A 194 -16.11 -7.79 10.71
C GLY A 194 -16.87 -6.47 10.67
N GLY A 195 -16.99 -5.81 11.81
CA GLY A 195 -17.98 -4.77 12.01
C GLY A 195 -19.40 -5.32 12.02
N ALA A 196 -20.39 -4.43 12.03
CA ALA A 196 -21.81 -4.82 12.13
C ALA A 196 -22.31 -5.67 10.94
N ASN A 197 -21.65 -5.59 9.77
CA ASN A 197 -22.08 -6.24 8.54
C ASN A 197 -21.11 -7.31 8.03
N GLY A 198 -19.94 -7.48 8.63
CA GLY A 198 -18.91 -8.40 8.14
C GLY A 198 -18.07 -7.88 6.97
N GLU A 199 -18.39 -6.70 6.43
CA GLU A 199 -17.81 -6.10 5.21
C GLU A 199 -16.58 -5.21 5.50
N GLY A 200 -16.03 -5.29 6.71
CA GLY A 200 -14.90 -4.47 7.14
C GLY A 200 -15.32 -3.22 7.92
N CYS A 201 -14.36 -2.55 8.52
CA CYS A 201 -14.62 -1.44 9.43
C CYS A 201 -13.41 -0.52 9.64
N ILE A 202 -13.70 0.68 10.12
CA ILE A 202 -12.70 1.58 10.71
C ILE A 202 -12.78 1.42 12.21
N PHE A 203 -11.69 1.01 12.83
CA PHE A 203 -11.55 0.90 14.29
C PHE A 203 -10.83 2.09 14.89
N LYS A 204 -11.01 2.30 16.20
CA LYS A 204 -10.30 3.29 16.99
C LYS A 204 -9.73 2.65 18.24
N LEU A 205 -8.43 2.77 18.46
CA LEU A 205 -7.80 2.43 19.74
C LEU A 205 -7.55 3.70 20.56
N ASN A 206 -8.32 3.89 21.63
CA ASN A 206 -8.17 5.00 22.55
C ASN A 206 -7.02 4.76 23.54
N LEU A 207 -6.01 5.62 23.51
CA LEU A 207 -4.81 5.57 24.35
C LEU A 207 -4.87 6.52 25.56
N ALA A 208 -5.99 7.22 25.79
CA ALA A 208 -6.16 8.13 26.93
C ALA A 208 -6.35 7.38 28.27
N HIS A 209 -6.71 6.10 28.22
CA HIS A 209 -6.90 5.25 29.40
C HIS A 209 -5.63 4.45 29.70
N LYS A 210 -5.43 4.06 30.97
CA LYS A 210 -4.33 3.18 31.37
C LYS A 210 -4.33 1.86 30.59
N THR A 211 -5.52 1.32 30.34
CA THR A 211 -5.74 0.18 29.44
C THR A 211 -6.37 0.72 28.16
N PRO A 212 -5.70 0.58 27.00
CA PRO A 212 -6.28 0.99 25.73
C PRO A 212 -7.64 0.35 25.49
N LYS A 213 -8.55 1.10 24.88
CA LYS A 213 -9.90 0.63 24.55
C LYS A 213 -10.16 0.77 23.07
N GLU A 214 -10.49 -0.33 22.43
CA GLU A 214 -10.96 -0.36 21.04
C GLU A 214 -12.44 0.09 20.99
N SER A 215 -12.82 0.70 19.88
CA SER A 215 -14.22 0.88 19.48
C SER A 215 -14.33 1.05 17.95
N VAL A 216 -15.35 0.42 17.36
CA VAL A 216 -15.68 0.62 15.94
C VAL A 216 -16.19 2.04 15.68
N VAL A 217 -15.59 2.73 14.70
CA VAL A 217 -15.99 4.06 14.23
C VAL A 217 -17.01 3.97 13.10
N TYR A 218 -16.81 3.01 12.20
CA TYR A 218 -17.65 2.81 11.03
C TYR A 218 -17.59 1.35 10.60
N SER A 219 -18.74 0.79 10.20
CA SER A 219 -18.83 -0.53 9.56
C SER A 219 -19.25 -0.35 8.12
N PHE A 220 -18.44 -0.86 7.20
CA PHE A 220 -18.77 -0.81 5.79
C PHE A 220 -19.98 -1.70 5.51
N THR A 221 -20.65 -1.41 4.39
CA THR A 221 -21.87 -2.10 3.97
C THR A 221 -21.70 -2.84 2.64
N GLY A 222 -20.49 -2.84 2.06
CA GLY A 222 -20.22 -3.42 0.74
C GLY A 222 -21.01 -2.73 -0.39
N SER A 223 -21.30 -1.43 -0.23
CA SER A 223 -22.16 -0.68 -1.13
C SER A 223 -21.50 -0.35 -2.47
N ALA A 224 -22.29 0.04 -3.46
CA ALA A 224 -21.77 0.55 -4.73
C ALA A 224 -20.82 1.76 -4.56
N SER A 225 -20.86 2.49 -3.43
CA SER A 225 -19.94 3.60 -3.16
C SER A 225 -18.63 3.21 -2.46
N SER A 226 -18.57 2.05 -1.80
CA SER A 226 -17.38 1.60 -1.07
C SER A 226 -17.31 0.07 -1.06
N SER A 227 -16.23 -0.48 -1.63
CA SER A 227 -15.92 -1.90 -1.54
C SER A 227 -15.63 -2.34 -0.10
N THR A 228 -15.61 -3.64 0.11
CA THR A 228 -15.15 -4.25 1.36
C THR A 228 -13.72 -3.81 1.67
N GLU A 229 -12.85 -3.68 0.67
CA GLU A 229 -11.46 -3.24 0.75
C GLU A 229 -11.31 -1.71 0.85
N ALA A 230 -10.42 -1.25 1.74
CA ALA A 230 -10.02 0.15 1.87
C ALA A 230 -8.54 0.31 2.26
N SER A 231 -7.96 1.46 1.93
CA SER A 231 -6.60 1.83 2.33
C SER A 231 -6.48 2.16 3.82
N ALA A 232 -5.25 2.35 4.31
CA ALA A 232 -5.02 3.02 5.58
C ALA A 232 -5.69 4.42 5.61
N PRO A 233 -6.33 4.81 6.73
CA PRO A 233 -6.96 6.11 6.85
C PRO A 233 -5.95 7.24 7.05
N VAL A 234 -6.23 8.40 6.45
CA VAL A 234 -5.56 9.66 6.78
C VAL A 234 -6.51 10.69 7.36
N PHE A 235 -6.02 11.53 8.24
CA PHE A 235 -6.80 12.59 8.84
C PHE A 235 -6.67 13.88 8.05
N TYR A 236 -7.80 14.40 7.60
CA TYR A 236 -7.86 15.65 6.84
C TYR A 236 -9.18 16.37 7.12
N ASN A 237 -9.14 17.68 7.33
CA ASN A 237 -10.33 18.54 7.53
C ASN A 237 -11.39 17.98 8.50
N GLY A 238 -10.95 17.38 9.62
CA GLY A 238 -11.86 16.92 10.67
C GLY A 238 -12.49 15.53 10.44
N ALA A 239 -12.09 14.82 9.37
CA ALA A 239 -12.57 13.48 9.05
C ALA A 239 -11.41 12.53 8.69
N LEU A 240 -11.72 11.24 8.63
CA LEU A 240 -10.83 10.22 8.08
C LEU A 240 -11.12 10.09 6.58
N TYR A 241 -10.08 10.08 5.75
CA TYR A 241 -10.16 9.87 4.31
C TYR A 241 -9.42 8.60 3.94
N LEU A 242 -10.01 7.80 3.06
CA LEU A 242 -9.49 6.52 2.61
C LEU A 242 -9.78 6.37 1.12
N THR A 243 -9.00 5.54 0.45
CA THR A 243 -9.35 5.05 -0.88
C THR A 243 -9.98 3.66 -0.77
N THR A 244 -10.84 3.33 -1.72
CA THR A 244 -11.37 1.98 -1.89
C THR A 244 -10.99 1.51 -3.29
N PRO A 245 -10.28 0.37 -3.44
CA PRO A 245 -9.88 -0.14 -4.76
C PRO A 245 -11.09 -0.51 -5.64
N GLY A 246 -12.21 -0.86 -5.02
CA GLY A 246 -13.50 -1.07 -5.67
C GLY A 246 -14.58 -0.11 -5.19
N GLY A 247 -15.80 -0.32 -5.67
CA GLY A 247 -16.90 0.64 -5.51
C GLY A 247 -16.77 1.84 -6.44
N GLY A 248 -17.48 2.92 -6.14
CA GLY A 248 -17.66 4.02 -7.08
C GLY A 248 -18.48 3.63 -8.32
N ALA A 249 -18.60 4.57 -9.25
CA ALA A 249 -19.11 4.33 -10.59
C ALA A 249 -18.31 3.20 -11.26
N ASN A 250 -19.01 2.19 -11.77
CA ASN A 250 -18.45 1.04 -12.48
C ASN A 250 -17.51 0.14 -11.65
N GLY A 251 -17.41 0.33 -10.32
CA GLY A 251 -16.57 -0.52 -9.47
C GLY A 251 -15.06 -0.25 -9.61
N LEU A 252 -14.66 0.89 -10.18
CA LEU A 252 -13.26 1.24 -10.46
C LEU A 252 -12.57 1.96 -9.28
N GLY A 253 -13.25 2.06 -8.14
CA GLY A 253 -12.71 2.62 -6.92
C GLY A 253 -13.16 4.04 -6.62
N ALA A 254 -12.93 4.45 -5.38
CA ALA A 254 -13.38 5.74 -4.87
C ALA A 254 -12.43 6.34 -3.83
N VAL A 255 -12.62 7.62 -3.56
CA VAL A 255 -12.18 8.26 -2.32
C VAL A 255 -13.40 8.51 -1.47
N VAL A 256 -13.37 8.02 -0.24
CA VAL A 256 -14.45 8.20 0.74
C VAL A 256 -13.93 8.98 1.94
N LYS A 257 -14.83 9.72 2.60
CA LYS A 257 -14.55 10.33 3.90
C LYS A 257 -15.51 9.76 4.94
N VAL A 258 -15.02 9.54 6.15
CA VAL A 258 -15.78 9.06 7.30
C VAL A 258 -15.55 10.01 8.47
N THR A 259 -16.62 10.57 9.01
CA THR A 259 -16.54 11.40 10.22
C THR A 259 -16.30 10.51 11.45
N PHE A 260 -15.80 11.10 12.55
CA PHE A 260 -15.64 10.36 13.80
C PHE A 260 -16.96 9.92 14.46
N THR A 261 -18.10 10.36 13.93
CA THR A 261 -19.43 9.89 14.33
C THR A 261 -19.96 8.80 13.39
N GLY A 262 -19.13 8.27 12.49
CA GLY A 262 -19.49 7.17 11.60
C GLY A 262 -20.33 7.56 10.39
N GLN A 263 -20.26 8.81 9.93
CA GLN A 263 -20.94 9.22 8.70
C GLN A 263 -19.99 9.14 7.50
N GLU A 264 -20.30 8.26 6.55
CA GLU A 264 -19.59 8.15 5.27
C GLU A 264 -20.08 9.20 4.26
N SER A 265 -19.19 9.66 3.38
CA SER A 265 -19.56 10.34 2.15
C SER A 265 -18.58 10.00 1.03
N LEU A 266 -19.11 9.76 -0.17
CA LEU A 266 -18.31 9.69 -1.39
C LEU A 266 -17.72 11.07 -1.69
N VAL A 267 -16.39 11.13 -1.85
CA VAL A 267 -15.68 12.36 -2.20
C VAL A 267 -15.41 12.38 -3.70
N TYR A 268 -15.00 11.25 -4.26
CA TYR A 268 -14.69 11.12 -5.67
C TYR A 268 -14.83 9.67 -6.12
N SER A 269 -15.24 9.48 -7.38
CA SER A 269 -15.36 8.18 -8.03
C SER A 269 -14.48 8.16 -9.26
N PHE A 270 -13.66 7.13 -9.36
CA PHE A 270 -12.78 6.90 -10.50
C PHE A 270 -13.53 6.30 -11.70
N ASN A 271 -13.05 6.56 -12.91
CA ASN A 271 -13.70 6.13 -14.17
C ASN A 271 -12.71 5.54 -15.20
N SER A 272 -11.47 5.24 -14.80
CA SER A 272 -10.36 4.80 -15.68
C SER A 272 -9.92 5.86 -16.70
N GLU A 273 -10.73 6.20 -17.69
CA GLU A 273 -10.41 7.14 -18.77
C GLU A 273 -11.29 8.41 -18.67
N PRO A 274 -10.71 9.62 -18.57
CA PRO A 274 -9.29 9.97 -18.54
C PRO A 274 -8.74 10.03 -17.11
N ASP A 275 -9.29 9.32 -16.13
CA ASP A 275 -8.90 9.47 -14.72
C ASP A 275 -7.88 8.39 -14.33
N GLY A 276 -8.02 7.78 -13.16
CA GLY A 276 -7.34 6.54 -12.79
C GLY A 276 -8.37 5.45 -12.46
N ALA A 277 -7.91 4.28 -12.04
CA ALA A 277 -8.73 3.17 -11.52
C ALA A 277 -7.95 2.35 -10.47
N HIS A 278 -8.67 1.80 -9.50
CA HIS A 278 -8.14 0.96 -8.42
C HIS A 278 -7.12 1.70 -7.52
N PRO A 279 -7.55 2.71 -6.75
CA PRO A 279 -6.70 3.40 -5.78
C PRO A 279 -6.45 2.52 -4.53
N GLN A 280 -5.34 1.78 -4.52
CA GLN A 280 -4.98 0.86 -3.43
C GLN A 280 -4.28 1.53 -2.25
N ALA A 281 -3.49 2.57 -2.52
CA ALA A 281 -2.66 3.23 -1.53
C ALA A 281 -3.43 4.26 -0.68
N GLY A 282 -2.99 4.42 0.58
CA GLY A 282 -3.42 5.54 1.42
C GLY A 282 -3.05 6.90 0.81
N LEU A 283 -3.89 7.90 1.11
CA LEU A 283 -3.70 9.27 0.61
C LEU A 283 -2.61 10.03 1.37
N THR A 284 -2.03 11.03 0.73
CA THR A 284 -1.04 11.93 1.32
C THR A 284 -1.63 13.34 1.41
N VAL A 285 -1.66 13.91 2.61
CA VAL A 285 -2.18 15.26 2.84
C VAL A 285 -1.04 16.28 2.63
N VAL A 286 -1.19 17.20 1.67
CA VAL A 286 -0.26 18.32 1.48
C VAL A 286 -1.04 19.64 1.38
N GLY A 287 -0.93 20.46 2.41
CA GLY A 287 -1.68 21.71 2.53
C GLY A 287 -3.18 21.45 2.53
N SER A 288 -3.89 22.01 1.54
CA SER A 288 -5.35 21.88 1.39
C SER A 288 -5.77 20.84 0.34
N ALA A 289 -4.93 19.85 0.06
CA ALA A 289 -5.21 18.82 -0.92
C ALA A 289 -4.75 17.44 -0.45
N LEU A 290 -5.43 16.43 -0.98
CA LEU A 290 -5.10 15.02 -0.89
C LEU A 290 -4.39 14.62 -2.19
N TYR A 291 -3.37 13.80 -2.09
CA TYR A 291 -2.65 13.23 -3.22
C TYR A 291 -2.68 11.72 -3.07
N GLY A 292 -2.70 11.01 -4.19
CA GLY A 292 -2.72 9.56 -4.18
C GLY A 292 -2.35 9.00 -5.53
N THR A 293 -2.37 7.68 -5.59
CA THR A 293 -2.07 6.91 -6.79
C THR A 293 -3.23 5.98 -7.12
N THR A 294 -3.33 5.61 -8.39
CA THR A 294 -4.19 4.53 -8.86
C THR A 294 -3.32 3.51 -9.58
N SER A 295 -3.52 2.20 -9.37
CA SER A 295 -2.70 1.17 -10.01
C SER A 295 -2.96 1.06 -11.52
N GLU A 296 -4.17 1.42 -11.95
CA GLU A 296 -4.63 1.33 -13.33
C GLU A 296 -5.33 2.63 -13.76
N GLY A 297 -5.86 2.64 -14.98
CA GLY A 297 -6.44 3.81 -15.62
C GLY A 297 -5.37 4.76 -16.13
N GLY A 298 -5.78 5.96 -16.49
CA GLY A 298 -4.86 6.98 -16.94
C GLY A 298 -5.06 7.29 -18.41
N GLN A 299 -4.39 6.49 -19.25
CA GLN A 299 -4.65 6.45 -20.67
C GLN A 299 -4.03 5.20 -21.30
N GLY A 300 -4.70 4.58 -22.26
CA GLY A 300 -4.09 3.58 -23.16
C GLY A 300 -3.91 2.19 -22.53
N ALA A 301 -3.30 1.26 -23.28
CA ALA A 301 -3.05 -0.10 -22.78
C ALA A 301 -1.70 -0.19 -22.08
N CYS A 302 -1.65 -0.94 -20.98
CA CYS A 302 -0.45 -1.19 -20.18
C CYS A 302 -0.44 -2.66 -19.80
N ALA A 303 0.52 -3.47 -20.26
CA ALA A 303 0.57 -4.90 -19.92
C ALA A 303 -0.66 -5.78 -20.28
N GLY A 304 -1.66 -5.26 -21.00
CA GLY A 304 -2.98 -5.90 -21.13
C GLY A 304 -4.06 -5.39 -20.15
N SER A 305 -3.71 -4.47 -19.24
CA SER A 305 -4.62 -3.67 -18.42
C SER A 305 -4.99 -2.33 -19.09
N ALA A 306 -6.08 -1.72 -18.61
CA ALA A 306 -6.55 -0.41 -19.06
C ALA A 306 -5.76 0.71 -18.35
N GLY A 307 -4.52 0.95 -18.79
CA GLY A 307 -3.64 2.04 -18.35
C GLY A 307 -2.70 1.67 -17.21
N CYS A 308 -1.59 2.41 -17.06
CA CYS A 308 -0.52 2.10 -16.10
C CYS A 308 -0.69 2.78 -14.73
N GLY A 309 -1.80 3.49 -14.51
CA GLY A 309 -2.03 4.23 -13.29
C GLY A 309 -1.73 5.72 -13.40
N VAL A 310 -2.19 6.47 -12.39
CA VAL A 310 -1.98 7.91 -12.30
C VAL A 310 -1.52 8.35 -10.93
N ILE A 311 -0.90 9.53 -10.88
CA ILE A 311 -0.81 10.33 -9.66
C ILE A 311 -1.88 11.41 -9.76
N PHE A 312 -2.77 11.47 -8.78
CA PHE A 312 -3.85 12.44 -8.74
C PHE A 312 -3.73 13.40 -7.55
N LYS A 313 -4.38 14.55 -7.70
CA LYS A 313 -4.65 15.52 -6.65
C LYS A 313 -6.15 15.67 -6.48
N LEU A 314 -6.61 15.72 -5.24
CA LEU A 314 -8.02 15.82 -4.90
C LEU A 314 -8.25 16.89 -3.82
N THR A 315 -9.29 17.70 -4.02
CA THR A 315 -9.76 18.64 -2.98
C THR A 315 -10.81 17.99 -2.09
N ALA A 316 -11.04 18.52 -0.89
CA ALA A 316 -12.09 18.04 0.02
C ALA A 316 -13.51 18.10 -0.60
N ALA A 317 -13.70 18.92 -1.63
CA ALA A 317 -14.94 19.10 -2.37
C ALA A 317 -15.08 18.15 -3.58
N GLY A 318 -14.18 17.17 -3.75
CA GLY A 318 -14.29 16.18 -4.83
C GLY A 318 -13.74 16.65 -6.19
N LYS A 319 -13.05 17.79 -6.25
CA LYS A 319 -12.38 18.22 -7.49
C LYS A 319 -11.05 17.49 -7.65
N GLU A 320 -11.03 16.52 -8.54
CA GLU A 320 -9.85 15.76 -8.95
C GLU A 320 -9.06 16.51 -10.04
N LYS A 321 -7.76 16.28 -10.04
CA LYS A 321 -6.86 16.59 -11.16
C LYS A 321 -5.77 15.55 -11.25
N VAL A 322 -5.69 14.86 -12.39
CA VAL A 322 -4.54 14.03 -12.74
C VAL A 322 -3.30 14.91 -12.89
N LEU A 323 -2.25 14.57 -12.16
CA LEU A 323 -0.95 15.24 -12.20
C LEU A 323 0.05 14.53 -13.11
N TYR A 324 -0.01 13.20 -13.16
CA TYR A 324 0.89 12.39 -13.97
C TYR A 324 0.19 11.10 -14.39
N ARG A 325 0.51 10.62 -15.60
CA ARG A 325 0.06 9.32 -16.12
C ARG A 325 1.28 8.49 -16.44
N PHE A 326 1.37 7.33 -15.84
CA PHE A 326 2.41 6.37 -16.15
C PHE A 326 2.18 5.78 -17.53
N VAL A 327 3.25 5.43 -18.24
CA VAL A 327 3.18 4.81 -19.56
C VAL A 327 4.15 3.63 -19.68
N ASP A 328 3.67 2.53 -20.23
CA ASP A 328 4.50 1.37 -20.55
C ASP A 328 5.01 1.50 -21.98
N ASP A 329 6.02 2.35 -22.16
CA ASP A 329 6.72 2.53 -23.43
C ASP A 329 8.20 2.16 -23.28
N VAL A 330 8.67 1.24 -24.12
CA VAL A 330 10.07 0.79 -24.17
C VAL A 330 11.07 1.93 -24.43
N LYS A 331 10.61 3.07 -24.95
CA LYS A 331 11.41 4.29 -25.15
C LYS A 331 11.33 5.26 -23.97
N VAL A 332 10.34 5.12 -23.09
CA VAL A 332 10.05 5.99 -21.96
C VAL A 332 9.63 5.11 -20.78
N ILE A 333 10.63 4.63 -20.04
CA ILE A 333 10.39 3.88 -18.82
C ILE A 333 10.18 4.90 -17.71
N ASP A 334 8.96 5.06 -17.24
CA ASP A 334 8.61 5.88 -16.06
C ASP A 334 7.90 5.08 -14.96
N GLY A 335 7.84 3.75 -15.12
CA GLY A 335 7.21 2.80 -14.21
C GLY A 335 5.75 2.52 -14.55
N ALA A 336 5.15 1.52 -13.89
CA ALA A 336 3.72 1.23 -13.99
C ALA A 336 3.20 0.74 -12.64
N ASN A 337 1.88 0.73 -12.45
CA ASN A 337 1.24 0.18 -11.26
C ASN A 337 1.76 0.81 -9.93
N PRO A 338 1.51 2.11 -9.71
CA PRO A 338 1.89 2.79 -8.46
C PRO A 338 0.98 2.37 -7.29
N GLN A 339 1.47 1.44 -6.46
CA GLN A 339 0.70 0.86 -5.33
C GLN A 339 1.06 1.41 -3.94
N SER A 340 2.09 2.25 -3.83
CA SER A 340 2.54 2.80 -2.55
C SER A 340 1.89 4.15 -2.20
N PRO A 341 1.63 4.43 -0.92
CA PRO A 341 1.37 5.79 -0.47
C PRO A 341 2.53 6.73 -0.84
N LEU A 342 2.21 7.96 -1.25
CA LEU A 342 3.20 8.98 -1.54
C LEU A 342 3.76 9.56 -0.23
N ILE A 343 4.99 10.04 -0.24
CA ILE A 343 5.48 10.98 0.75
C ILE A 343 5.72 12.35 0.14
N ALA A 344 5.54 13.40 0.94
CA ALA A 344 5.81 14.76 0.52
C ALA A 344 7.03 15.32 1.27
N VAL A 345 8.02 15.80 0.52
CA VAL A 345 9.14 16.56 1.06
C VAL A 345 9.14 17.93 0.41
N GLY A 346 8.73 18.95 1.18
CA GLY A 346 8.46 20.27 0.63
C GLY A 346 7.36 20.23 -0.43
N ASN A 347 7.67 20.66 -1.65
CA ASN A 347 6.73 20.66 -2.79
C ASN A 347 6.90 19.46 -3.72
N THR A 348 7.69 18.45 -3.33
CA THR A 348 7.96 17.26 -4.13
C THR A 348 7.29 16.04 -3.49
N LEU A 349 6.54 15.31 -4.29
CA LEU A 349 5.98 14.00 -3.97
C LEU A 349 6.97 12.93 -4.41
N TYR A 350 7.20 11.95 -3.54
CA TYR A 350 7.98 10.76 -3.86
C TYR A 350 7.09 9.54 -3.69
N GLY A 351 7.30 8.53 -4.53
CA GLY A 351 6.61 7.27 -4.45
C GLY A 351 7.32 6.20 -5.26
N VAL A 352 6.77 5.00 -5.24
CA VAL A 352 7.29 3.87 -6.01
C VAL A 352 6.25 3.30 -6.95
N THR A 353 6.72 2.77 -8.07
CA THR A 353 5.95 1.94 -8.99
C THR A 353 6.44 0.51 -8.89
N ALA A 354 5.53 -0.47 -8.90
CA ALA A 354 5.88 -1.88 -8.83
C ALA A 354 5.65 -2.55 -10.19
N ASN A 355 6.70 -3.18 -10.76
CA ASN A 355 6.68 -3.84 -12.06
C ASN A 355 6.34 -2.94 -13.26
N CYS A 356 7.06 -3.09 -14.37
CA CYS A 356 6.56 -2.69 -15.67
C CYS A 356 6.80 -3.78 -16.71
N THR A 357 5.84 -4.00 -17.60
CA THR A 357 5.83 -5.10 -18.55
C THR A 357 6.28 -4.64 -19.93
N GLY A 358 7.57 -4.48 -20.11
CA GLY A 358 8.11 -4.07 -21.40
C GLY A 358 9.57 -4.45 -21.54
N SER A 359 10.03 -4.72 -22.77
CA SER A 359 11.45 -4.92 -23.04
C SER A 359 12.24 -3.67 -22.63
N GLY A 360 13.07 -3.80 -21.58
CA GLY A 360 13.91 -2.74 -21.02
C GLY A 360 13.42 -2.14 -19.70
N CYS A 361 12.21 -2.49 -19.26
CA CYS A 361 11.59 -2.00 -18.03
C CYS A 361 12.03 -2.88 -16.83
N GLY A 362 12.50 -2.24 -15.74
CA GLY A 362 13.00 -2.94 -14.55
C GLY A 362 11.92 -3.44 -13.60
N ALA A 363 12.32 -3.86 -12.41
CA ALA A 363 11.46 -4.30 -11.31
C ALA A 363 10.64 -3.15 -10.67
N GLY A 364 10.94 -1.88 -10.97
CA GLY A 364 10.18 -0.72 -10.52
C GLY A 364 11.04 0.56 -10.48
N VAL A 365 10.45 1.70 -10.12
CA VAL A 365 11.20 2.96 -9.94
C VAL A 365 10.83 3.66 -8.64
N VAL A 366 11.78 4.43 -8.09
CA VAL A 366 11.50 5.56 -7.21
C VAL A 366 11.33 6.80 -8.07
N PHE A 367 10.18 7.46 -7.99
CA PHE A 367 9.92 8.70 -8.71
C PHE A 367 9.83 9.90 -7.78
N ALA A 368 10.07 11.08 -8.37
CA ALA A 368 9.77 12.38 -7.78
C ALA A 368 8.85 13.16 -8.73
N LEU A 369 7.85 13.84 -8.17
CA LEU A 369 6.92 14.69 -8.90
C LEU A 369 6.63 15.97 -8.13
N ASN A 370 6.71 17.12 -8.77
CA ASN A 370 6.27 18.36 -8.14
C ASN A 370 4.74 18.35 -7.90
N THR A 371 4.31 18.77 -6.71
CA THR A 371 2.89 18.87 -6.30
C THR A 371 2.00 19.73 -7.22
N SER A 372 2.58 20.57 -8.08
CA SER A 372 1.85 21.33 -9.10
C SER A 372 1.50 20.52 -10.36
N GLY A 373 2.19 19.40 -10.60
CA GLY A 373 2.15 18.63 -11.84
C GLY A 373 2.82 19.31 -13.03
N LYS A 374 3.75 20.26 -12.79
CA LYS A 374 4.48 20.97 -13.85
C LYS A 374 5.98 21.01 -13.52
N GLY A 375 6.78 20.33 -14.34
CA GLY A 375 8.25 20.30 -14.23
C GLY A 375 8.76 19.59 -12.97
N GLY A 376 10.00 19.11 -13.02
CA GLY A 376 10.65 18.45 -11.87
C GLY A 376 10.18 17.02 -11.62
N ASP A 377 9.68 16.36 -12.65
CA ASP A 377 9.43 14.93 -12.70
C ASP A 377 10.73 14.18 -13.02
N SER A 378 11.14 13.26 -12.15
CA SER A 378 12.38 12.49 -12.34
C SER A 378 12.27 11.09 -11.76
N ILE A 379 12.90 10.15 -12.46
CA ILE A 379 13.24 8.86 -11.86
C ILE A 379 14.44 9.11 -10.98
N VAL A 380 14.21 9.01 -9.67
CA VAL A 380 15.24 9.12 -8.63
C VAL A 380 16.12 7.87 -8.67
N PHE A 381 15.49 6.70 -8.80
CA PHE A 381 16.18 5.42 -8.90
C PHE A 381 15.39 4.43 -9.73
N ASP A 382 16.08 3.62 -10.53
CA ASP A 382 15.51 2.61 -11.42
C ASP A 382 16.00 1.23 -10.95
N PHE A 383 15.08 0.41 -10.44
CA PHE A 383 15.40 -0.95 -10.02
C PHE A 383 15.42 -1.84 -11.25
N LEU A 384 16.59 -2.03 -11.85
CA LEU A 384 16.76 -2.94 -12.97
C LEU A 384 16.69 -4.40 -12.52
N ASP A 385 16.21 -5.29 -13.40
CA ASP A 385 16.25 -6.74 -13.22
C ASP A 385 17.07 -7.34 -14.38
N THR A 386 18.38 -7.41 -14.19
CA THR A 386 19.32 -7.88 -15.20
C THR A 386 20.16 -9.03 -14.68
N ALA A 387 20.55 -9.94 -15.59
CA ALA A 387 21.44 -11.06 -15.25
C ALA A 387 22.85 -10.64 -14.75
N SER A 388 23.17 -9.33 -14.78
CA SER A 388 24.42 -8.77 -14.27
C SER A 388 24.31 -8.19 -12.85
N ASP A 389 23.12 -8.12 -12.28
CA ASP A 389 22.94 -7.52 -10.95
C ASP A 389 23.55 -8.41 -9.85
N PRO A 390 24.22 -7.81 -8.85
CA PRO A 390 24.89 -8.56 -7.80
C PRO A 390 23.89 -9.28 -6.88
N PRO A 391 24.28 -10.40 -6.24
CA PRO A 391 23.45 -11.04 -5.22
C PRO A 391 23.03 -10.04 -4.13
N GLY A 392 21.74 -10.05 -3.79
CA GLY A 392 21.14 -9.16 -2.81
C GLY A 392 20.63 -7.83 -3.36
N TYR A 393 20.77 -7.59 -4.67
CA TYR A 393 20.26 -6.38 -5.30
C TYR A 393 18.75 -6.23 -5.09
N PRO A 394 18.25 -5.04 -4.70
CA PRO A 394 16.84 -4.82 -4.38
C PRO A 394 15.94 -4.93 -5.61
N LEU A 395 14.88 -5.75 -5.54
CA LEU A 395 13.91 -5.92 -6.63
C LEU A 395 12.48 -5.76 -6.13
N PHE A 396 11.65 -5.11 -6.94
CA PHE A 396 10.22 -4.87 -6.65
C PHE A 396 10.06 -3.97 -5.43
N PRO A 397 10.38 -2.66 -5.56
CA PRO A 397 10.15 -1.71 -4.48
C PRO A 397 8.67 -1.69 -4.09
N PHE A 398 8.41 -1.74 -2.80
CA PHE A 398 7.07 -1.79 -2.24
C PHE A 398 6.94 -0.84 -1.04
N GLY A 399 5.68 -0.52 -0.69
CA GLY A 399 5.37 0.23 0.52
C GLY A 399 5.67 1.72 0.43
N ALA A 400 5.28 2.46 1.47
CA ALA A 400 5.54 3.89 1.55
C ALA A 400 7.03 4.16 1.81
N LEU A 401 7.60 5.13 1.10
CA LEU A 401 8.95 5.62 1.37
C LEU A 401 9.02 6.35 2.72
N LEU A 402 10.23 6.47 3.25
CA LEU A 402 10.54 7.30 4.41
C LEU A 402 11.67 8.27 4.03
N ASN A 403 11.47 9.56 4.24
CA ASN A 403 12.56 10.53 4.11
C ASN A 403 13.25 10.75 5.45
N LEU A 404 14.57 10.55 5.50
CA LEU A 404 15.40 10.83 6.66
C LEU A 404 16.71 11.48 6.21
N ASN A 405 16.90 12.75 6.56
CA ASN A 405 18.12 13.53 6.29
C ASN A 405 18.51 13.61 4.80
N GLY A 406 17.52 13.73 3.89
CA GLY A 406 17.76 13.83 2.45
C GLY A 406 18.04 12.49 1.77
N MET A 407 17.77 11.38 2.45
CA MET A 407 17.77 10.03 1.90
C MET A 407 16.36 9.46 1.99
N LEU A 408 15.93 8.81 0.91
CA LEU A 408 14.67 8.09 0.80
C LEU A 408 14.93 6.61 1.09
N TYR A 409 14.31 6.10 2.14
CA TYR A 409 14.38 4.71 2.54
C TYR A 409 13.10 4.00 2.13
N GLY A 410 13.24 2.74 1.70
CA GLY A 410 12.10 1.91 1.35
C GLY A 410 12.46 0.44 1.50
N THR A 411 11.51 -0.41 1.12
CA THR A 411 11.66 -1.85 1.20
C THR A 411 11.35 -2.50 -0.15
N THR A 412 11.90 -3.69 -0.36
CA THR A 412 11.62 -4.49 -1.54
C THR A 412 11.07 -5.87 -1.18
N GLU A 413 10.22 -6.42 -2.02
CA GLU A 413 9.64 -7.75 -1.81
C GLU A 413 10.68 -8.86 -1.98
N ASP A 414 11.60 -8.67 -2.94
CA ASP A 414 12.59 -9.67 -3.33
C ASP A 414 13.99 -9.05 -3.51
N SER A 415 14.96 -9.93 -3.72
CA SER A 415 16.33 -9.58 -4.06
C SER A 415 16.98 -10.59 -5.00
N VAL A 416 17.89 -10.11 -5.85
CA VAL A 416 18.57 -10.94 -6.85
C VAL A 416 19.37 -12.09 -6.19
N HIS A 417 19.14 -13.32 -6.62
CA HIS A 417 19.90 -14.55 -6.33
C HIS A 417 19.98 -15.03 -4.87
N ILE A 418 19.75 -14.18 -3.87
CA ILE A 418 19.77 -14.47 -2.44
C ILE A 418 18.73 -13.60 -1.72
N GLY A 419 18.24 -14.08 -0.59
CA GLY A 419 17.41 -13.31 0.33
C GLY A 419 15.92 -13.28 0.02
N ALA A 420 15.17 -12.60 0.88
CA ALA A 420 13.73 -12.42 0.83
C ALA A 420 13.42 -10.92 0.98
N GLY A 421 13.90 -10.12 0.04
CA GLY A 421 13.70 -8.67 0.06
C GLY A 421 14.75 -7.88 0.84
N THR A 422 14.66 -6.55 0.76
CA THR A 422 15.68 -5.64 1.28
C THR A 422 15.09 -4.42 2.00
N VAL A 423 15.94 -3.78 2.80
CA VAL A 423 15.82 -2.34 3.09
C VAL A 423 16.82 -1.62 2.19
N TYR A 424 16.38 -0.58 1.49
CA TYR A 424 17.23 0.24 0.64
C TYR A 424 17.17 1.72 1.02
N ALA A 425 18.15 2.49 0.56
CA ALA A 425 18.18 3.95 0.60
C ALA A 425 18.74 4.56 -0.67
N VAL A 426 18.04 5.56 -1.19
CA VAL A 426 18.46 6.35 -2.36
C VAL A 426 18.50 7.84 -2.00
N PRO A 427 19.36 8.65 -2.62
CA PRO A 427 19.35 10.10 -2.43
C PRO A 427 18.01 10.72 -2.82
N GLN A 428 17.58 11.76 -2.10
CA GLN A 428 16.37 12.53 -2.38
C GLN A 428 16.46 13.40 -3.65
#